data_AF-A0A1F7ZR83-F1
#
_entry.id   AF-A0A1F7ZR83-F1
#
_cell.length_a   1.000
_cell.length_b   1.000
_cell.length_c   1.000
_cell.angle_alpha   90.00
_cell.angle_beta   90.00
_cell.angle_gamma   90.00
#
_symmetry.space_group_name_H-M   'P 1'
#
loop_
_entity.id
_entity.type
_entity.pdbx_description
1 polymer ?
#
loop_
_entity_poly.entity_id
_entity_poly.type
_entity_poly.pdbx_seq_one_letter_code
_entity_poly.pdbx_strand_id
1 'polypeptide(L)'
;MVHPVHSSVQLLSLYHDSLVSRVISRLPSTISRPAPTPHSRYTKYWTAHSSLYRKVAITLQMVQYTELLWEMIARRRGEKVRWRVVILIEAIKAICRLFLLHLTNSRPLVSPPLPERDVDPRSAEEEERDWNGMQTPVSERSSDLSWTMPRTGLSLPCLPDVNDVSSFLISKVLTADDIKPPKALLHRVTGQGQLAEILYILRPVAYALAMQKWNGNKRSWRPWLIGFGMEYGCRQLAKTDFRERLAGGLGD
;
A
#
# COMPACT_ATOMS: atom_id res chain seq x y z
N MET A 1 22.09 17.52 3.57
CA MET A 1 21.73 17.01 4.91
C MET A 1 20.26 16.62 5.07
N VAL A 2 19.37 16.91 4.10
CA VAL A 2 17.92 16.67 4.24
C VAL A 2 17.51 15.19 4.15
N HIS A 3 18.12 14.41 3.26
CA HIS A 3 17.75 13.00 3.05
C HIS A 3 17.98 12.05 4.26
N PRO A 4 19.06 12.16 5.07
CA PRO A 4 19.19 11.32 6.26
C PRO A 4 18.14 11.66 7.31
N VAL A 5 17.76 12.94 7.43
CA VAL A 5 16.68 13.37 8.34
C VAL A 5 15.36 12.75 7.90
N HIS A 6 15.04 12.78 6.61
CA HIS A 6 13.85 12.13 6.06
C HIS A 6 13.81 10.62 6.39
N SER A 7 14.93 9.93 6.19
CA SER A 7 15.04 8.50 6.50
C SER A 7 14.83 8.22 8.00
N SER A 8 15.41 9.06 8.88
CA SER A 8 15.20 8.93 10.33
C SER A 8 13.76 9.20 10.76
N VAL A 9 13.08 10.16 10.15
CA VAL A 9 11.67 10.47 10.44
C VAL A 9 10.77 9.31 10.02
N GLN A 10 11.03 8.69 8.86
CA GLN A 10 10.27 7.53 8.40
C GLN A 10 10.44 6.31 9.32
N LEU A 11 11.66 6.06 9.80
CA LEU A 11 11.92 5.01 10.79
C LEU A 11 11.23 5.28 12.14
N LEU A 12 11.24 6.55 12.58
CA LEU A 12 10.53 6.95 13.79
C LEU A 12 9.01 6.79 13.64
N SER A 13 8.46 7.11 12.46
CA SER A 13 7.04 6.91 12.15
C SER A 13 6.64 5.43 12.27
N LEU A 14 7.43 4.52 11.69
CA LEU A 14 7.18 3.07 11.85
C LEU A 14 7.18 2.62 13.30
N TYR A 15 8.14 3.13 14.08
CA TYR A 15 8.21 2.79 15.50
C TYR A 15 6.98 3.30 16.24
N HIS A 16 6.56 4.54 15.96
CA HIS A 16 5.36 5.13 16.53
C HIS A 16 4.11 4.34 16.17
N ASP A 17 3.94 3.93 14.91
CA ASP A 17 2.82 3.11 14.47
C ASP A 17 2.78 1.75 15.19
N SER A 18 3.96 1.16 15.45
CA SER A 18 4.05 -0.07 16.24
C SER A 18 3.59 0.12 17.69
N LEU A 19 3.85 1.30 18.29
CA LEU A 19 3.43 1.63 19.64
C LEU A 19 1.92 1.93 19.69
N VAL A 20 1.43 2.76 18.78
CA VAL A 20 0.01 3.11 18.67
C VAL A 20 -0.85 1.87 18.42
N SER A 21 -0.43 0.97 17.52
CA SER A 21 -1.16 -0.27 17.25
C SER A 21 -1.34 -1.14 18.52
N ARG A 22 -0.33 -1.16 19.40
CA ARG A 22 -0.36 -1.86 20.69
C ARG A 22 -1.32 -1.20 21.67
N VAL A 23 -1.40 0.13 21.67
CA VAL A 23 -2.36 0.86 22.51
C VAL A 23 -3.79 0.62 22.01
N ILE A 24 -4.03 0.71 20.70
CA ILE A 24 -5.35 0.46 20.06
C ILE A 24 -5.86 -0.96 20.35
N SER A 25 -4.97 -1.96 20.39
CA SER A 25 -5.38 -3.33 20.76
C SER A 25 -5.88 -3.48 22.20
N ARG A 26 -5.54 -2.54 23.10
CA ARG A 26 -5.91 -2.58 24.53
C ARG A 26 -7.15 -1.73 24.85
N LEU A 27 -7.60 -0.90 23.92
CA LEU A 27 -8.77 -0.05 24.11
C LEU A 27 -10.06 -0.90 24.15
N PRO A 28 -11.03 -0.57 25.04
CA PRO A 28 -12.29 -1.30 25.14
C PRO A 28 -13.09 -1.29 23.84
N SER A 29 -13.87 -2.34 23.60
CA SER A 29 -14.74 -2.48 22.41
C SER A 29 -15.89 -1.46 22.37
N THR A 30 -16.08 -0.67 23.42
CA THR A 30 -17.10 0.38 23.54
C THR A 30 -16.78 1.63 22.71
N ILE A 31 -15.54 1.77 22.24
CA ILE A 31 -15.12 2.87 21.37
C ILE A 31 -15.38 2.47 19.92
N SER A 32 -16.20 3.26 19.22
CA SER A 32 -16.49 3.07 17.79
C SER A 32 -15.18 3.05 16.99
N ARG A 33 -14.95 1.98 16.22
CA ARG A 33 -13.78 1.85 15.34
C ARG A 33 -14.24 2.01 13.89
N PRO A 34 -13.47 2.73 13.05
CA PRO A 34 -13.72 2.74 11.62
C PRO A 34 -13.74 1.32 11.05
N ALA A 35 -14.62 1.07 10.08
CA ALA A 35 -14.64 -0.20 9.37
C ALA A 35 -13.26 -0.43 8.71
N PRO A 36 -12.59 -1.58 8.94
CA PRO A 36 -11.27 -1.80 8.39
C PRO A 36 -11.34 -1.98 6.88
N THR A 37 -10.47 -1.29 6.15
CA THR A 37 -10.39 -1.41 4.68
C THR A 37 -10.09 -2.87 4.26
N PRO A 38 -10.54 -3.33 3.08
CA PRO A 38 -10.24 -4.68 2.59
C PRO A 38 -8.73 -4.99 2.58
N HIS A 39 -7.92 -3.99 2.22
CA HIS A 39 -6.46 -4.05 2.25
C HIS A 39 -5.90 -4.24 3.67
N SER A 40 -6.39 -3.48 4.65
CA SER A 40 -6.05 -3.59 6.08
C SER A 40 -6.42 -4.96 6.64
N ARG A 41 -7.59 -5.50 6.29
CA ARG A 41 -8.02 -6.85 6.68
C ARG A 41 -7.10 -7.92 6.12
N TYR A 42 -6.74 -7.83 4.83
CA TYR A 42 -5.83 -8.77 4.17
C TYR A 42 -4.44 -8.78 4.83
N THR A 43 -3.83 -7.60 4.99
CA THR A 43 -2.48 -7.47 5.56
C THR A 43 -2.44 -7.84 7.04
N LYS A 44 -3.44 -7.46 7.84
CA LYS A 44 -3.59 -7.90 9.25
C LYS A 44 -3.72 -9.41 9.36
N TYR A 45 -4.48 -10.04 8.46
CA TYR A 45 -4.62 -11.49 8.44
C TYR A 45 -3.27 -12.18 8.26
N TRP A 46 -2.47 -11.79 7.26
CA TRP A 46 -1.18 -12.43 6.98
C TRP A 46 -0.11 -12.13 8.02
N THR A 47 -0.09 -10.91 8.57
CA THR A 47 0.82 -10.54 9.66
C THR A 47 0.51 -11.25 10.97
N ALA A 48 -0.75 -11.56 11.26
CA ALA A 48 -1.16 -12.36 12.41
C ALA A 48 -0.92 -13.87 12.19
N HIS A 49 -1.15 -14.36 10.97
CA HIS A 49 -1.07 -15.79 10.66
C HIS A 49 0.38 -16.30 10.61
N SER A 50 1.35 -15.51 10.14
CA SER A 50 2.74 -15.96 10.08
C SER A 50 3.75 -14.92 10.56
N SER A 51 4.61 -15.35 11.49
CA SER A 51 5.68 -14.52 12.03
C SER A 51 6.79 -14.27 10.99
N LEU A 52 6.97 -15.19 10.03
CA LEU A 52 7.89 -15.03 8.92
C LEU A 52 7.44 -13.93 7.96
N TYR A 53 6.16 -13.91 7.56
CA TYR A 53 5.60 -12.84 6.73
C TYR A 53 5.82 -11.48 7.40
N ARG A 54 5.50 -11.38 8.70
CA ARG A 54 5.70 -10.15 9.47
C ARG A 54 7.17 -9.71 9.47
N LYS A 55 8.11 -10.62 9.73
CA LYS A 55 9.55 -10.32 9.73
C LYS A 55 10.00 -9.83 8.35
N VAL A 56 9.66 -10.55 7.28
CA VAL A 56 10.06 -10.20 5.91
C VAL A 56 9.46 -8.86 5.48
N ALA A 57 8.19 -8.61 5.78
CA ALA A 57 7.53 -7.34 5.46
C ALA A 57 8.17 -6.15 6.19
N ILE A 58 8.51 -6.31 7.47
CA ILE A 58 9.26 -5.28 8.24
C ILE A 58 10.65 -5.07 7.64
N THR A 59 11.38 -6.15 7.32
CA THR A 59 12.70 -6.04 6.68
C THR A 59 12.63 -5.31 5.34
N LEU A 60 11.65 -5.63 4.50
CA LEU A 60 11.41 -4.95 3.22
C LEU A 60 11.18 -3.45 3.42
N GLN A 61 10.38 -3.08 4.42
CA GLN A 61 10.12 -1.68 4.73
C GLN A 61 11.36 -0.94 5.25
N MET A 62 12.14 -1.60 6.13
CA MET A 62 13.41 -1.06 6.63
C MET A 62 14.41 -0.83 5.49
N VAL A 63 14.48 -1.75 4.53
CA VAL A 63 15.35 -1.60 3.34
C VAL A 63 14.91 -0.40 2.49
N GLN A 64 13.60 -0.21 2.29
CA GLN A 64 13.08 0.93 1.51
C GLN A 64 13.41 2.28 2.17
N TYR A 65 13.27 2.41 3.49
CA TYR A 65 13.59 3.67 4.17
C TYR A 65 15.10 3.90 4.32
N THR A 66 15.91 2.85 4.35
CA THR A 66 17.37 2.98 4.42
C THR A 66 18.04 3.16 3.05
N GLU A 67 17.30 3.02 1.95
CA GLU A 67 17.81 3.15 0.58
C GLU A 67 18.56 4.48 0.35
N LEU A 68 17.95 5.60 0.75
CA LEU A 68 18.54 6.93 0.60
C LEU A 68 19.84 7.08 1.41
N LEU A 69 19.90 6.49 2.61
CA LEU A 69 21.10 6.50 3.44
C LEU A 69 22.24 5.77 2.74
N TRP A 70 21.96 4.58 2.22
CA TRP A 70 22.94 3.78 1.50
C TRP A 70 23.41 4.45 0.22
N GLU A 71 22.53 5.10 -0.53
CA GLU A 71 22.90 5.85 -1.72
C GLU A 71 23.85 7.01 -1.38
N MET A 72 23.58 7.73 -0.29
CA MET A 72 24.43 8.82 0.18
C MET A 72 25.82 8.34 0.64
N ILE A 73 25.86 7.22 1.36
CA ILE A 73 27.12 6.59 1.79
C ILE A 73 27.92 6.14 0.57
N ALA A 74 27.25 5.50 -0.40
CA ALA A 74 27.89 4.98 -1.60
C ALA A 74 28.39 6.10 -2.53
N ARG A 75 27.72 7.25 -2.58
CA ARG A 75 28.16 8.43 -3.33
C ARG A 75 29.53 8.92 -2.88
N ARG A 76 29.89 8.76 -1.61
CA ARG A 76 31.22 9.14 -1.08
C ARG A 76 32.34 8.16 -1.45
N ARG A 77 31.99 6.91 -1.83
CA ARG A 77 32.94 5.81 -2.11
C ARG A 77 33.23 5.63 -3.61
N GLY A 78 32.60 6.43 -4.47
CA GLY A 78 32.82 6.43 -5.92
C GLY A 78 31.75 5.69 -6.73
N GLU A 79 31.76 5.93 -8.04
CA GLU A 79 30.67 5.53 -8.96
C GLU A 79 30.48 4.02 -9.07
N LYS A 80 31.57 3.23 -9.12
CA LYS A 80 31.51 1.76 -9.18
C LYS A 80 30.84 1.16 -7.95
N VAL A 81 31.14 1.71 -6.77
CA VAL A 81 30.56 1.28 -5.50
C VAL A 81 29.09 1.69 -5.42
N ARG A 82 28.73 2.89 -5.90
CA ARG A 82 27.34 3.36 -6.00
C ARG A 82 26.46 2.36 -6.74
N TRP A 83 26.83 1.97 -7.96
CA TRP A 83 26.04 1.01 -8.74
C TRP A 83 25.95 -0.37 -8.08
N ARG A 84 27.02 -0.84 -7.43
CA ARG A 84 27.00 -2.13 -6.71
C ARG A 84 26.03 -2.09 -5.53
N VAL A 85 26.01 -0.99 -4.77
CA VAL A 85 25.08 -0.80 -3.64
C VAL A 85 23.64 -0.74 -4.12
N VAL A 86 23.35 0.01 -5.19
CA VAL A 86 22.00 0.10 -5.78
C VAL A 86 21.51 -1.29 -6.20
N ILE A 87 22.34 -2.06 -6.91
CA ILE A 87 21.97 -3.42 -7.34
C ILE A 87 21.75 -4.34 -6.13
N LEU A 88 22.60 -4.25 -5.11
CA LEU A 88 22.45 -5.06 -3.90
C LEU A 88 21.13 -4.76 -3.18
N ILE A 89 20.77 -3.47 -3.05
CA ILE A 89 19.52 -3.05 -2.41
C ILE A 89 18.31 -3.50 -3.21
N GLU A 90 18.32 -3.30 -4.53
CA GLU A 90 17.25 -3.79 -5.40
C GLU A 90 17.12 -5.31 -5.36
N ALA A 91 18.25 -6.03 -5.33
CA ALA A 91 18.25 -7.48 -5.21
C ALA A 91 17.67 -7.93 -3.86
N ILE A 92 18.04 -7.29 -2.75
CA ILE A 92 17.47 -7.57 -1.43
C ILE A 92 15.95 -7.31 -1.44
N LYS A 93 15.50 -6.17 -1.99
CA LYS A 93 14.06 -5.86 -2.13
C LYS A 93 13.34 -6.93 -2.96
N ALA A 94 13.92 -7.34 -4.09
CA ALA A 94 13.34 -8.37 -4.95
C ALA A 94 13.27 -9.73 -4.24
N ILE A 95 14.33 -10.14 -3.53
CA ILE A 95 14.35 -11.39 -2.76
C ILE A 95 13.28 -11.36 -1.66
N CYS A 96 13.18 -10.27 -0.89
CA CYS A 96 12.13 -10.12 0.12
C CYS A 96 10.73 -10.21 -0.49
N ARG A 97 10.50 -9.55 -1.63
CA ARG A 97 9.24 -9.62 -2.39
C ARG A 97 8.93 -11.03 -2.91
N LEU A 98 9.92 -11.76 -3.41
CA LEU A 98 9.76 -13.15 -3.83
C LEU A 98 9.46 -14.08 -2.65
N PHE A 99 10.10 -13.88 -1.49
CA PHE A 99 9.76 -14.61 -0.27
C PHE A 99 8.33 -14.33 0.19
N LEU A 100 7.87 -13.07 0.12
CA LEU A 100 6.48 -12.74 0.41
C LEU A 100 5.51 -13.43 -0.55
N LEU A 101 5.80 -13.42 -1.86
CA LEU A 101 5.00 -14.10 -2.88
C LEU A 101 4.92 -15.62 -2.62
N HIS A 102 6.04 -16.22 -2.20
CA HIS A 102 6.07 -17.65 -1.88
C HIS A 102 5.25 -17.97 -0.62
N LEU A 103 5.36 -17.13 0.43
CA LEU A 103 4.60 -17.29 1.68
C LEU A 103 3.09 -17.04 1.50
N THR A 104 2.69 -16.21 0.54
CA THR A 104 1.28 -15.94 0.21
C THR A 104 0.68 -16.91 -0.81
N ASN A 105 1.41 -17.98 -1.19
CA ASN A 105 0.99 -18.97 -2.19
C ASN A 105 0.71 -18.38 -3.59
N SER A 106 1.62 -17.54 -4.10
CA SER A 106 1.51 -16.91 -5.43
C SER A 106 0.34 -15.93 -5.55
N ARG A 107 0.03 -15.19 -4.48
CA ARG A 107 -0.92 -14.07 -4.53
C ARG A 107 -0.18 -12.77 -4.85
N PRO A 108 -0.78 -11.85 -5.64
CA PRO A 108 -0.13 -10.60 -5.99
C PRO A 108 0.35 -9.86 -4.75
N LEU A 109 1.54 -9.26 -4.83
CA LEU A 109 2.08 -8.49 -3.72
C LEU A 109 1.26 -7.22 -3.55
N VAL A 110 0.68 -7.09 -2.36
CA VAL A 110 -0.01 -5.88 -1.95
C VAL A 110 1.03 -4.83 -1.60
N SER A 111 0.86 -3.63 -2.15
CA SER A 111 1.71 -2.47 -1.86
C SER A 111 0.90 -1.44 -1.08
N PRO A 112 1.22 -1.16 0.19
CA PRO A 112 2.32 -1.68 1.02
C PRO A 112 2.07 -3.09 1.62
N PRO A 113 3.12 -3.88 1.91
CA PRO A 113 3.00 -5.24 2.46
C PRO A 113 2.63 -5.28 3.95
N LEU A 114 2.76 -4.14 4.65
CA LEU A 114 2.38 -3.96 6.05
C LEU A 114 1.01 -3.26 6.13
N PRO A 115 0.22 -3.54 7.18
CA PRO A 115 -0.98 -2.78 7.46
C PRO A 115 -0.62 -1.31 7.63
N GLU A 116 -1.07 -0.47 6.69
CA GLU A 116 -0.93 0.97 6.81
C GLU A 116 -1.94 1.48 7.84
N ARG A 117 -1.63 2.64 8.43
CA ARG A 117 -2.54 3.31 9.33
C ARG A 117 -3.72 3.84 8.51
N ASP A 118 -4.88 3.20 8.66
CA ASP A 118 -6.12 3.54 7.94
C ASP A 118 -6.63 4.98 8.22
N VAL A 119 -5.98 5.74 9.12
CA VAL A 119 -6.37 7.10 9.52
C VAL A 119 -5.16 8.03 9.49
N ASP A 120 -5.11 8.94 8.53
CA ASP A 120 -4.25 10.11 8.61
C ASP A 120 -4.94 11.13 9.55
N PRO A 121 -4.34 11.54 10.68
CA PRO A 121 -4.87 12.57 11.55
C PRO A 121 -5.02 13.87 10.77
N ARG A 122 -4.28 14.05 9.67
CA ARG A 122 -4.48 15.18 8.76
C ARG A 122 -5.84 15.17 8.07
N SER A 123 -6.39 14.00 7.71
CA SER A 123 -7.76 13.92 7.17
C SER A 123 -8.84 14.19 8.23
N ALA A 124 -8.60 13.79 9.49
CA ALA A 124 -9.50 14.17 10.60
C ALA A 124 -9.36 15.67 10.95
N GLU A 125 -8.14 16.20 10.87
CA GLU A 125 -7.86 17.63 11.02
C GLU A 125 -8.39 18.45 9.83
N GLU A 126 -8.51 17.92 8.62
CA GLU A 126 -9.11 18.62 7.47
C GLU A 126 -10.62 18.77 7.64
N GLU A 127 -11.29 17.79 8.26
CA GLU A 127 -12.69 17.92 8.70
C GLU A 127 -12.84 18.91 9.87
N GLU A 128 -11.85 19.03 10.76
CA GLU A 128 -11.84 20.03 11.85
C GLU A 128 -11.30 21.43 11.44
N ARG A 129 -10.52 21.53 10.35
CA ARG A 129 -9.89 22.78 9.85
C ARG A 129 -10.77 23.59 8.89
N ASP A 130 -12.00 23.16 8.62
CA ASP A 130 -13.01 24.00 7.95
C ASP A 130 -13.54 25.13 8.88
N TRP A 131 -13.04 25.20 10.13
CA TRP A 131 -13.36 26.23 11.11
C TRP A 131 -12.42 27.46 11.12
N ASN A 132 -11.59 27.66 10.11
CA ASN A 132 -10.72 28.84 10.02
C ASN A 132 -11.28 29.96 9.11
N GLY A 133 -12.30 30.66 9.62
CA GLY A 133 -12.30 32.12 9.72
C GLY A 133 -12.01 33.01 8.49
N MET A 134 -12.34 32.61 7.26
CA MET A 134 -12.36 33.54 6.10
C MET A 134 -13.75 33.61 5.50
N GLN A 135 -14.46 34.69 5.82
CA GLN A 135 -15.78 35.02 5.27
C GLN A 135 -15.70 35.10 3.73
N THR A 136 -16.26 34.09 3.08
CA THR A 136 -16.79 34.19 1.71
C THR A 136 -18.29 33.97 1.81
N PRO A 137 -19.14 34.85 1.25
CA PRO A 137 -20.58 34.72 1.39
C PRO A 137 -21.05 33.65 0.41
N VAL A 138 -21.07 32.40 0.86
CA VAL A 138 -21.75 31.31 0.17
C VAL A 138 -23.03 31.02 0.94
N SER A 139 -24.13 31.34 0.27
CA SER A 139 -25.51 30.91 0.49
C SER A 139 -25.67 29.78 1.52
N GLU A 140 -26.43 30.07 2.57
CA GLU A 140 -27.02 29.18 3.57
C GLU A 140 -26.97 27.69 3.19
N ARG A 141 -25.91 27.00 3.65
CA ARG A 141 -25.87 25.54 3.65
C ARG A 141 -26.23 25.08 5.04
N SER A 142 -27.36 24.39 5.12
CA SER A 142 -28.01 23.84 6.31
C SER A 142 -27.11 22.85 7.07
N SER A 143 -26.33 23.33 8.04
CA SER A 143 -25.45 22.46 8.84
C SER A 143 -25.61 22.58 10.37
N ASP A 144 -26.76 23.04 10.91
CA ASP A 144 -26.91 23.24 12.37
C ASP A 144 -28.25 22.77 12.99
N LEU A 145 -28.91 21.73 12.45
CA LEU A 145 -30.13 21.17 13.07
C LEU A 145 -29.88 19.77 13.65
N SER A 146 -28.99 19.68 14.64
CA SER A 146 -28.93 18.50 15.51
C SER A 146 -30.12 18.54 16.48
N TRP A 147 -31.18 17.79 16.16
CA TRP A 147 -32.38 17.75 17.00
C TRP A 147 -32.18 16.79 18.17
N THR A 148 -32.35 17.29 19.40
CA THR A 148 -32.23 16.50 20.63
C THR A 148 -33.58 15.96 21.06
N MET A 149 -33.66 14.63 21.25
CA MET A 149 -34.88 13.96 21.70
C MET A 149 -35.26 14.39 23.13
N PRO A 150 -36.46 14.96 23.36
CA PRO A 150 -36.84 15.52 24.65
C PRO A 150 -37.05 14.48 25.77
N ARG A 151 -37.24 13.20 25.44
CA ARG A 151 -37.41 12.11 26.44
C ARG A 151 -36.12 11.38 26.79
N THR A 152 -35.15 11.35 25.89
CA THR A 152 -33.93 10.53 26.03
C THR A 152 -32.66 11.37 26.12
N GLY A 153 -32.73 12.66 25.79
CA GLY A 153 -31.57 13.56 25.74
C GLY A 153 -30.55 13.22 24.65
N LEU A 154 -30.88 12.29 23.74
CA LEU A 154 -30.01 11.87 22.65
C LEU A 154 -30.21 12.78 21.44
N SER A 155 -29.11 13.28 20.85
CA SER A 155 -29.15 14.01 19.58
C SER A 155 -29.27 13.03 18.42
N LEU A 156 -30.19 13.30 17.49
CA LEU A 156 -30.27 12.54 16.25
C LEU A 156 -29.11 12.92 15.33
N PRO A 157 -28.40 11.94 14.74
CA PRO A 157 -27.42 12.23 13.70
C PRO A 157 -28.14 12.83 12.49
N CYS A 158 -27.60 13.93 11.96
CA CYS A 158 -28.14 14.58 10.77
C CYS A 158 -28.05 13.62 9.58
N LEU A 159 -29.15 13.52 8.82
CA LEU A 159 -29.15 12.76 7.57
C LEU A 159 -28.28 13.50 6.53
N PRO A 160 -27.50 12.77 5.71
CA PRO A 160 -26.72 13.37 4.63
C PRO A 160 -27.64 14.04 3.58
N ASP A 161 -27.09 14.99 2.83
CA ASP A 161 -27.79 15.62 1.70
C ASP A 161 -28.27 14.54 0.71
N VAL A 162 -29.40 14.78 0.03
CA VAL A 162 -30.06 13.79 -0.84
C VAL A 162 -29.16 13.29 -1.97
N ASN A 163 -28.18 14.11 -2.38
CA ASN A 163 -27.19 13.76 -3.40
C ASN A 163 -26.12 12.77 -2.89
N ASP A 164 -25.87 12.72 -1.58
CA ASP A 164 -24.85 11.89 -0.92
C ASP A 164 -25.41 10.61 -0.27
N VAL A 165 -26.71 10.34 -0.43
CA VAL A 165 -27.35 9.15 0.15
C VAL A 165 -26.72 7.86 -0.40
N SER A 166 -26.37 7.83 -1.68
CA SER A 166 -25.77 6.66 -2.32
C SER A 166 -24.40 6.31 -1.72
N SER A 167 -23.52 7.30 -1.55
CA SER A 167 -22.20 7.12 -0.94
C SER A 167 -22.32 6.76 0.55
N PHE A 168 -23.25 7.37 1.27
CA PHE A 168 -23.53 7.03 2.66
C PHE A 168 -24.03 5.59 2.81
N LEU A 169 -24.97 5.16 1.97
CA LEU A 169 -25.47 3.78 1.96
C LEU A 169 -24.35 2.79 1.61
N ILE A 170 -23.51 3.08 0.60
CA ILE A 170 -22.37 2.22 0.26
C ILE A 170 -21.37 2.13 1.43
N SER A 171 -21.15 3.23 2.17
CA SER A 171 -20.26 3.24 3.33
C SER A 171 -20.81 2.48 4.55
N LYS A 172 -22.15 2.38 4.67
CA LYS A 172 -22.84 1.76 5.81
C LYS A 172 -23.27 0.32 5.53
N VAL A 173 -23.41 -0.05 4.26
CA VAL A 173 -23.80 -1.41 3.85
C VAL A 173 -22.56 -2.29 3.80
N LEU A 174 -22.67 -3.47 4.41
CA LEU A 174 -21.68 -4.53 4.30
C LEU A 174 -21.60 -4.96 2.83
N THR A 175 -20.49 -4.62 2.18
CA THR A 175 -20.26 -5.01 0.79
C THR A 175 -19.97 -6.51 0.74
N ALA A 176 -20.22 -7.18 -0.39
CA ALA A 176 -19.90 -8.61 -0.55
C ALA A 176 -18.43 -8.94 -0.24
N ASP A 177 -17.52 -7.98 -0.45
CA ASP A 177 -16.10 -8.09 -0.08
C ASP A 177 -15.85 -8.00 1.43
N ASP A 178 -16.76 -7.41 2.21
CA ASP A 178 -16.68 -7.38 3.66
C ASP A 178 -16.94 -8.77 4.27
N ILE A 179 -17.78 -9.57 3.62
CA ILE A 179 -18.15 -10.91 4.08
C ILE A 179 -17.14 -11.97 3.63
N LYS A 180 -16.40 -11.71 2.54
CA LYS A 180 -15.38 -12.64 2.03
C LYS A 180 -14.27 -12.86 3.06
N PRO A 181 -13.77 -14.11 3.20
CA PRO A 181 -12.62 -14.37 4.05
C PRO A 181 -11.40 -13.60 3.51
N PRO A 182 -10.49 -13.09 4.38
CA PRO A 182 -9.36 -12.27 3.94
C PRO A 182 -8.49 -12.95 2.88
N LYS A 183 -8.34 -14.27 2.95
CA LYS A 183 -7.63 -15.07 1.95
C LYS A 183 -8.27 -15.01 0.57
N ALA A 184 -9.58 -14.81 0.44
CA ALA A 184 -10.28 -14.75 -0.85
C ALA A 184 -10.36 -13.34 -1.43
N LEU A 185 -9.88 -12.31 -0.71
CA LEU A 185 -9.87 -10.92 -1.21
C LEU A 185 -8.94 -10.75 -2.41
N LEU A 186 -7.82 -11.49 -2.42
CA LEU A 186 -6.97 -11.58 -3.59
C LEU A 186 -7.19 -12.91 -4.28
N HIS A 187 -7.07 -12.92 -5.60
CA HIS A 187 -7.03 -14.16 -6.36
C HIS A 187 -5.64 -14.80 -6.25
N ARG A 188 -5.59 -16.13 -6.27
CA ARG A 188 -4.33 -16.85 -6.41
C ARG A 188 -3.93 -16.81 -7.89
N VAL A 189 -2.69 -16.45 -8.16
CA VAL A 189 -2.16 -16.44 -9.52
C VAL A 189 -1.46 -17.78 -9.78
N THR A 190 -1.84 -18.49 -10.83
CA THR A 190 -1.24 -19.77 -11.23
C THR A 190 -0.73 -19.70 -12.66
N GLY A 191 0.29 -20.50 -12.98
CA GLY A 191 0.81 -20.58 -14.35
C GLY A 191 1.44 -19.27 -14.84
N GLN A 192 0.93 -18.73 -15.96
CA GLN A 192 1.51 -17.56 -16.63
C GLN A 192 1.45 -16.29 -15.79
N GLY A 193 0.39 -16.10 -15.01
CA GLY A 193 0.30 -14.91 -14.15
C GLY A 193 1.35 -14.93 -13.03
N GLN A 194 1.74 -16.10 -12.50
CA GLN A 194 2.80 -16.17 -11.48
C GLN A 194 4.14 -15.70 -12.07
N LEU A 195 4.40 -16.01 -13.34
CA LEU A 195 5.59 -15.54 -14.04
C LEU A 195 5.53 -14.02 -14.29
N ALA A 196 4.34 -13.46 -14.58
CA ALA A 196 4.15 -12.02 -14.69
C ALA A 196 4.47 -11.29 -13.37
N GLU A 197 4.03 -11.83 -12.23
CA GLU A 197 4.36 -11.31 -10.90
C GLU A 197 5.87 -11.35 -10.61
N ILE A 198 6.53 -12.47 -10.91
CA ILE A 198 7.98 -12.62 -10.73
C ILE A 198 8.74 -11.61 -11.61
N LEU A 199 8.36 -11.47 -12.88
CA LEU A 199 8.97 -10.50 -13.79
C LEU A 199 8.74 -9.05 -13.32
N TYR A 200 7.56 -8.74 -12.80
CA TYR A 200 7.26 -7.43 -12.25
C TYR A 200 8.14 -7.11 -11.03
N ILE A 201 8.36 -8.09 -10.14
CA ILE A 201 9.25 -7.95 -8.98
C ILE A 201 10.72 -7.78 -9.40
N LEU A 202 11.16 -8.49 -10.45
CA LEU A 202 12.53 -8.43 -10.97
C LEU A 202 12.82 -7.15 -11.78
N ARG A 203 11.80 -6.40 -12.18
CA ARG A 203 11.92 -5.18 -13.00
C ARG A 203 13.00 -4.20 -12.53
N PRO A 204 13.01 -3.71 -11.28
CA PRO A 204 14.02 -2.75 -10.84
C PRO A 204 15.43 -3.37 -10.80
N VAL A 205 15.58 -4.66 -10.51
CA VAL A 205 16.88 -5.35 -10.51
C VAL A 205 17.43 -5.46 -11.93
N ALA A 206 16.59 -5.89 -12.88
CA ALA A 206 16.97 -6.00 -14.28
C ALA A 206 17.35 -4.63 -14.86
N TYR A 207 16.60 -3.58 -14.52
CA TYR A 207 16.92 -2.22 -14.90
C TYR A 207 18.24 -1.73 -14.30
N ALA A 208 18.48 -1.95 -13.00
CA ALA A 208 19.72 -1.57 -12.33
C ALA A 208 20.95 -2.29 -12.93
N LEU A 209 20.83 -3.59 -13.24
CA LEU A 209 21.88 -4.37 -13.92
C LEU A 209 22.14 -3.86 -15.34
N ALA A 210 21.08 -3.56 -16.11
CA ALA A 210 21.20 -2.98 -17.43
C ALA A 210 21.93 -1.63 -17.39
N MET A 211 21.57 -0.78 -16.42
CA MET A 211 22.16 0.53 -16.25
C MET A 211 23.63 0.46 -15.80
N GLN A 212 24.00 -0.50 -14.95
CA GLN A 212 25.40 -0.75 -14.61
C GLN A 212 26.22 -1.21 -15.83
N LYS A 213 25.68 -2.13 -16.65
CA LYS A 213 26.37 -2.67 -17.83
C LYS A 213 26.65 -1.60 -18.88
N TRP A 214 25.73 -0.65 -19.06
CA TRP A 214 25.83 0.42 -20.06
C TRP A 214 26.26 1.79 -19.51
N ASN A 215 26.69 1.88 -18.25
CA ASN A 215 27.10 3.14 -17.61
C ASN A 215 28.18 3.91 -18.39
N GLY A 216 29.04 3.20 -19.14
CA GLY A 216 30.07 3.84 -19.98
C GLY A 216 29.55 4.54 -21.24
N ASN A 217 28.36 4.18 -21.76
CA ASN A 217 27.84 4.72 -23.01
C ASN A 217 26.51 5.47 -22.81
N LYS A 218 26.62 6.75 -22.45
CA LYS A 218 25.51 7.65 -22.08
C LYS A 218 24.48 7.87 -23.20
N ARG A 219 24.81 7.54 -24.47
CA ARG A 219 23.90 7.69 -25.63
C ARG A 219 23.08 6.42 -25.92
N SER A 220 23.25 5.35 -25.15
CA SER A 220 22.59 4.07 -25.42
C SER A 220 21.17 4.02 -24.87
N TRP A 221 20.19 3.73 -25.73
CA TRP A 221 18.77 3.59 -25.37
C TRP A 221 18.40 2.16 -24.92
N ARG A 222 19.40 1.28 -24.86
CA ARG A 222 19.23 -0.16 -24.55
C ARG A 222 18.64 -0.41 -23.15
N PRO A 223 19.03 0.32 -22.08
CA PRO A 223 18.42 0.13 -20.76
C PRO A 223 16.92 0.48 -20.76
N TRP A 224 16.53 1.49 -21.53
CA TRP A 224 15.13 1.89 -21.72
C TRP A 224 14.33 0.82 -22.47
N LEU A 225 14.89 0.24 -23.53
CA LEU A 225 14.25 -0.89 -24.24
C LEU A 225 14.06 -2.11 -23.35
N ILE A 226 15.02 -2.43 -22.48
CA ILE A 226 14.88 -3.53 -21.51
C ILE A 226 13.74 -3.23 -20.52
N GLY A 227 13.68 -2.01 -19.99
CA GLY A 227 12.59 -1.59 -19.10
C GLY A 227 11.21 -1.65 -19.76
N PHE A 228 11.10 -1.14 -20.99
CA PHE A 228 9.85 -1.16 -21.75
C PHE A 228 9.44 -2.57 -22.19
N GLY A 229 10.41 -3.37 -22.67
CA GLY A 229 10.18 -4.76 -23.07
C GLY A 229 9.74 -5.62 -21.90
N MET A 230 10.28 -5.39 -20.70
CA MET A 230 9.88 -6.08 -19.48
C MET A 230 8.45 -5.70 -19.07
N GLU A 231 8.10 -4.42 -19.12
CA GLU A 231 6.72 -3.97 -18.83
C GLU A 231 5.71 -4.53 -19.84
N TYR A 232 6.08 -4.54 -21.12
CA TYR A 232 5.25 -5.14 -22.16
C TYR A 232 5.09 -6.65 -21.95
N GLY A 233 6.17 -7.37 -21.62
CA GLY A 233 6.14 -8.80 -21.29
C GLY A 233 5.21 -9.11 -20.12
N CYS A 234 5.32 -8.35 -19.02
CA CYS A 234 4.43 -8.51 -17.87
C CYS A 234 2.96 -8.28 -18.25
N ARG A 235 2.67 -7.21 -19.00
CA ARG A 235 1.30 -6.90 -19.43
C ARG A 235 0.73 -7.96 -20.36
N GLN A 236 1.54 -8.52 -21.26
CA GLN A 236 1.06 -9.56 -22.17
C GLN A 236 0.76 -10.86 -21.43
N LEU A 237 1.62 -11.27 -20.50
CA LEU A 237 1.37 -12.46 -19.67
C LEU A 237 0.18 -12.29 -18.73
N ALA A 238 -0.04 -11.09 -18.21
CA ALA A 238 -1.23 -10.78 -17.41
C ALA A 238 -2.52 -10.83 -18.27
N LYS A 239 -2.45 -10.35 -19.51
CA LYS A 239 -3.58 -10.39 -20.45
C LYS A 239 -3.92 -11.82 -20.89
N THR A 240 -2.92 -12.66 -21.15
CA THR A 240 -3.15 -14.05 -21.53
C THR A 240 -3.77 -14.84 -20.38
N ASP A 241 -3.25 -14.67 -19.16
CA ASP A 241 -3.80 -15.26 -17.93
C ASP A 241 -5.25 -14.77 -17.67
N PHE A 242 -5.54 -13.48 -17.87
CA PHE A 242 -6.91 -12.98 -17.76
C PHE A 242 -7.85 -13.57 -18.82
N ARG A 243 -7.38 -13.74 -20.05
CA ARG A 243 -8.16 -14.30 -21.17
C ARG A 243 -8.44 -15.79 -20.98
N GLU A 244 -7.46 -16.55 -20.51
CA GLU A 244 -7.60 -17.98 -20.20
C GLU A 244 -8.63 -18.20 -19.09
N ARG A 245 -8.65 -17.32 -18.07
CA ARG A 245 -9.68 -17.34 -17.02
C ARG A 245 -11.10 -17.06 -17.53
N LEU A 246 -11.25 -16.08 -18.43
CA LEU A 246 -12.56 -15.80 -19.03
C LEU A 246 -13.05 -16.96 -19.91
N ALA A 247 -12.13 -17.64 -20.60
CA ALA A 247 -12.46 -18.79 -21.46
C ALA A 247 -12.79 -20.06 -20.64
N GLY A 248 -12.19 -20.24 -19.46
CA GLY A 248 -12.45 -21.37 -18.57
C GLY A 248 -13.75 -21.29 -17.75
N GLY A 249 -14.46 -20.16 -17.75
CA GLY A 249 -15.71 -19.97 -17.00
C GLY A 249 -16.99 -20.52 -17.66
N LEU A 250 -16.86 -21.23 -18.78
CA LEU A 250 -17.98 -21.78 -19.57
C LEU A 250 -18.02 -23.31 -19.60
N GLY A 251 -17.21 -23.97 -18.78
CA GLY A 251 -17.19 -25.42 -18.65
C GLY A 251 -16.81 -25.81 -17.23
N ASP A 252 -17.80 -25.78 -16.35
CA ASP A 252 -18.05 -26.73 -15.25
C ASP A 252 -19.36 -26.33 -14.54
#